data_AF-A0A011WNU1-F1
#
_entry.id   AF-A0A011WNU1-F1
#
_cell.length_a   1.000
_cell.length_b   1.000
_cell.length_c   1.000
_cell.angle_alpha   90.00
_cell.angle_beta   90.00
_cell.angle_gamma   90.00
#
_symmetry.space_group_name_H-M   'P 1'
#
loop_
_entity.id
_entity.type
_entity.pdbx_description
1 polymer ?
#
loop_
_entity_poly.entity_id
_entity_poly.type
_entity_poly.pdbx_seq_one_letter_code
_entity_poly.pdbx_strand_id
1 'polypeptide(L)'
;MSRLTYIETLIHATKDNPDPIYDFDAKFYKMPSYLRRGAIKEAIGKVSSYKTNLDNWIKDPVGREPSHPKAGYTFPSMYRTVMYNQTGDYTAQIKVYIRNTWDWITINLKKSDMDYIYRYLL
;
A
#
# COMPACT_ATOMS: atom_id res chain seq x y z
N MET A 1 -0.77 10.69 -19.79
CA MET A 1 -0.95 10.64 -18.32
C MET A 1 -1.20 9.20 -17.90
N SER A 2 -0.53 8.68 -16.86
CA SER A 2 -0.72 7.28 -16.44
C SER A 2 -1.99 7.11 -15.60
N ARG A 3 -2.54 5.87 -15.51
CA ARG A 3 -3.67 5.55 -14.61
C ARG A 3 -3.39 5.94 -13.17
N LEU A 4 -2.14 5.75 -12.72
CA LEU A 4 -1.70 6.10 -11.38
C LEU A 4 -1.75 7.61 -11.17
N THR A 5 -1.18 8.39 -12.08
CA THR A 5 -1.15 9.86 -12.00
C THR A 5 -2.57 10.43 -12.02
N TYR A 6 -3.46 9.87 -12.85
CA TYR A 6 -4.86 10.28 -12.90
C TYR A 6 -5.61 10.01 -11.61
N ILE A 7 -5.45 8.84 -11.01
CA ILE A 7 -6.08 8.58 -9.71
C ILE A 7 -5.45 9.47 -8.63
N GLU A 8 -4.14 9.73 -8.67
CA GLU A 8 -3.48 10.62 -7.72
C GLU A 8 -4.07 12.04 -7.77
N THR A 9 -4.39 12.60 -8.95
CA THR A 9 -5.06 13.91 -9.07
C THR A 9 -6.52 13.90 -8.57
N LEU A 10 -7.18 12.75 -8.56
CA LEU A 10 -8.55 12.66 -8.06
C LEU A 10 -8.63 12.65 -6.53
N ILE A 11 -7.55 12.29 -5.84
CA ILE A 11 -7.57 12.03 -4.40
C ILE A 11 -6.67 12.96 -3.59
N HIS A 12 -5.61 13.52 -4.18
CA HIS A 12 -4.58 14.26 -3.44
C HIS A 12 -4.53 15.72 -3.86
N ALA A 13 -4.59 16.61 -2.86
CA ALA A 13 -4.46 18.03 -3.08
C ALA A 13 -2.98 18.41 -3.28
N THR A 14 -2.70 19.19 -4.31
CA THR A 14 -1.38 19.79 -4.56
C THR A 14 -1.54 21.27 -4.87
N LYS A 15 -0.43 22.01 -4.99
CA LYS A 15 -0.46 23.43 -5.38
C LYS A 15 -1.18 23.65 -6.71
N ASP A 16 -0.99 22.74 -7.66
CA ASP A 16 -1.55 22.82 -9.02
C ASP A 16 -2.88 22.06 -9.16
N ASN A 17 -3.34 21.38 -8.10
CA ASN A 17 -4.61 20.64 -8.02
C ASN A 17 -5.20 20.79 -6.60
N PRO A 18 -5.72 21.96 -6.24
CA PRO A 18 -6.10 22.28 -4.86
C PRO A 18 -7.35 21.51 -4.38
N ASP A 19 -8.26 21.19 -5.29
CA ASP A 19 -9.60 20.65 -4.99
C ASP A 19 -9.81 19.26 -5.63
N PRO A 20 -9.17 18.19 -5.12
CA PRO A 20 -9.40 16.82 -5.60
C PRO A 20 -10.86 16.39 -5.35
N ILE A 21 -11.39 15.54 -6.24
CA ILE A 21 -12.79 15.08 -6.19
C ILE A 21 -13.10 14.26 -4.92
N TYR A 22 -12.12 13.53 -4.39
CA TYR A 22 -12.28 12.66 -3.23
C TYR A 22 -11.50 13.17 -2.01
N ASP A 23 -12.10 13.05 -0.83
CA ASP A 23 -11.59 13.51 0.48
C ASP A 23 -10.46 12.64 1.09
N PHE A 24 -9.57 12.08 0.27
CA PHE A 24 -8.59 11.09 0.72
C PHE A 24 -7.63 11.66 1.77
N ASP A 25 -7.15 12.90 1.58
CA ASP A 25 -6.22 13.54 2.51
C ASP A 25 -6.85 13.86 3.88
N ALA A 26 -8.18 14.00 3.96
CA ALA A 26 -8.88 14.15 5.23
C ALA A 26 -8.90 12.83 6.04
N LYS A 27 -9.04 11.70 5.35
CA LYS A 27 -9.04 10.36 5.96
C LYS A 27 -7.63 9.84 6.26
N PHE A 28 -6.66 10.19 5.43
CA PHE A 28 -5.26 9.72 5.51
C PHE A 28 -4.30 10.91 5.61
N TYR A 29 -4.43 11.66 6.70
CA TYR A 29 -3.68 12.89 6.92
C TYR A 29 -2.17 12.67 6.75
N LYS A 30 -1.56 13.49 5.89
CA LYS A 30 -0.12 13.48 5.60
C LYS A 30 0.43 12.09 5.18
N MET A 31 -0.37 11.28 4.51
CA MET A 31 0.10 10.00 3.96
C MET A 31 1.31 10.21 3.03
N PRO A 32 2.44 9.52 3.26
CA PRO A 32 3.60 9.59 2.38
C PRO A 32 3.26 9.20 0.94
N SER A 33 3.82 9.93 -0.03
CA SER A 33 3.53 9.75 -1.45
C SER A 33 3.78 8.33 -1.95
N TYR A 34 4.85 7.66 -1.50
CA TYR A 34 5.18 6.29 -1.88
C TYR A 34 4.13 5.27 -1.39
N LEU A 35 3.59 5.45 -0.18
CA LEU A 35 2.51 4.61 0.33
C LEU A 35 1.20 4.88 -0.40
N ARG A 36 0.88 6.15 -0.66
CA ARG A 36 -0.31 6.53 -1.43
C ARG A 36 -0.29 5.89 -2.81
N ARG A 37 0.84 5.99 -3.51
CA ARG A 37 1.04 5.36 -4.82
C ARG A 37 0.97 3.84 -4.75
N GLY A 38 1.46 3.22 -3.68
CA GLY A 38 1.26 1.80 -3.39
C GLY A 38 -0.22 1.43 -3.29
N ALA A 39 -1.00 2.18 -2.50
CA ALA A 39 -2.44 1.97 -2.36
C ALA A 39 -3.21 2.18 -3.69
N ILE A 40 -2.82 3.19 -4.49
CA ILE A 40 -3.39 3.40 -5.83
C ILE A 40 -3.12 2.21 -6.74
N LYS A 41 -1.88 1.68 -6.77
CA LYS A 41 -1.53 0.51 -7.59
C LYS A 41 -2.32 -0.73 -7.17
N GLU A 42 -2.47 -0.95 -5.88
CA GLU A 42 -3.27 -2.04 -5.33
C GLU A 42 -4.74 -1.95 -5.77
N ALA A 43 -5.34 -0.76 -5.64
CA ALA A 43 -6.72 -0.51 -6.08
C ALA A 43 -6.88 -0.72 -7.59
N ILE A 44 -5.93 -0.21 -8.39
CA ILE A 44 -5.86 -0.45 -9.84
C ILE A 44 -5.83 -1.95 -10.15
N GLY A 45 -4.98 -2.71 -9.46
CA GLY A 45 -4.82 -4.15 -9.66
C GLY A 45 -6.12 -4.90 -9.40
N LYS A 46 -6.75 -4.63 -8.25
CA LYS A 46 -8.03 -5.25 -7.86
C LYS A 46 -9.15 -4.96 -8.86
N VAL A 47 -9.32 -3.71 -9.28
CA VAL A 47 -10.34 -3.33 -10.27
C VAL A 47 -10.06 -3.96 -11.62
N SER A 48 -8.80 -4.02 -12.05
CA SER A 48 -8.43 -4.63 -13.34
C SER A 48 -8.71 -6.13 -13.32
N SER A 49 -8.33 -6.84 -12.24
CA SER A 49 -8.62 -8.26 -12.06
C SER A 49 -10.13 -8.54 -12.04
N TYR A 50 -10.91 -7.73 -11.31
CA TYR A 50 -12.36 -7.84 -11.28
C TYR A 50 -12.98 -7.71 -12.68
N LYS A 51 -12.61 -6.67 -13.43
CA LYS A 51 -13.13 -6.43 -14.79
C LYS A 51 -12.84 -7.61 -15.72
N THR A 52 -11.60 -8.08 -15.76
CA THR A 52 -11.23 -9.24 -16.59
C THR A 52 -12.01 -10.49 -16.21
N ASN A 53 -12.13 -10.77 -14.90
CA ASN A 53 -12.88 -11.94 -14.44
C ASN A 53 -14.37 -11.83 -14.78
N LEU A 54 -14.95 -10.64 -14.66
CA LEU A 54 -16.35 -10.39 -15.02
C LEU A 54 -16.57 -10.56 -16.53
N ASP A 55 -15.70 -9.99 -17.36
CA ASP A 55 -15.77 -10.14 -18.82
C ASP A 55 -15.67 -11.61 -19.24
N ASN A 56 -14.83 -12.40 -18.56
CA ASN A 56 -14.72 -13.83 -18.80
C ASN A 56 -15.98 -14.58 -18.36
N TRP A 57 -16.52 -14.25 -17.18
CA TRP A 57 -17.76 -14.86 -16.68
C TRP A 57 -18.97 -14.51 -17.55
N ILE A 58 -19.06 -13.30 -18.11
CA ILE A 58 -20.12 -12.93 -19.05
C ILE A 58 -20.06 -13.78 -20.33
N LYS A 59 -18.85 -14.11 -20.81
CA LYS A 59 -18.65 -14.93 -22.01
C LYS A 59 -18.94 -16.41 -21.77
N ASP A 60 -18.54 -16.93 -20.60
CA ASP A 60 -18.74 -18.31 -20.19
C ASP A 60 -19.10 -18.37 -18.69
N PRO A 61 -20.40 -18.27 -18.34
CA PRO A 61 -20.86 -18.11 -16.97
C PRO A 61 -20.80 -19.44 -16.21
N VAL A 62 -19.59 -19.80 -15.77
CA VAL A 62 -19.32 -20.97 -14.93
C VAL A 62 -19.07 -20.53 -13.50
N GLY A 63 -19.80 -21.12 -12.56
CA GLY A 63 -19.66 -20.82 -11.13
C GLY A 63 -20.29 -19.48 -10.72
N ARG A 64 -19.81 -18.90 -9.62
CA ARG A 64 -20.34 -17.63 -9.08
C ARG A 64 -19.78 -16.44 -9.83
N GLU A 65 -20.63 -15.45 -10.06
CA GLU A 65 -20.22 -14.14 -10.58
C GLU A 65 -19.12 -13.54 -9.67
N PRO A 66 -18.05 -12.96 -10.26
CA PRO A 66 -17.03 -12.27 -9.50
C PRO A 66 -17.65 -11.17 -8.62
N SER A 67 -17.27 -11.14 -7.35
CA SER A 67 -17.72 -10.09 -6.43
C SER A 67 -16.93 -8.79 -6.63
N HIS A 68 -17.55 -7.65 -6.33
CA HIS A 68 -16.88 -6.35 -6.37
C HIS A 68 -15.59 -6.32 -5.53
N PRO A 69 -14.53 -5.64 -6.02
CA PRO A 69 -13.26 -5.58 -5.32
C PRO A 69 -13.41 -4.86 -3.99
N LYS A 70 -12.89 -5.47 -2.92
CA LYS A 70 -12.89 -4.89 -1.57
C LYS A 70 -11.47 -4.52 -1.14
N ALA A 71 -11.35 -3.47 -0.35
CA ALA A 71 -10.15 -3.25 0.45
C ALA A 71 -9.99 -4.44 1.40
N GLY A 72 -8.81 -5.04 1.42
CA GLY A 72 -8.50 -6.20 2.26
C GLY A 72 -7.21 -5.94 3.00
N TYR A 73 -6.81 -6.85 3.88
CA TYR A 73 -5.50 -6.79 4.52
C TYR A 73 -4.42 -6.94 3.46
N THR A 74 -3.66 -5.88 3.26
CA THR A 74 -2.49 -5.86 2.39
C THR A 74 -1.27 -5.59 3.25
N PHE A 75 -0.15 -6.22 2.91
CA PHE A 75 1.13 -5.99 3.55
C PHE A 75 1.90 -4.99 2.68
N PRO A 76 1.88 -3.69 3.00
CA PRO A 76 2.61 -2.71 2.20
C PRO A 76 4.10 -3.03 2.24
N SER A 77 4.76 -2.92 1.09
CA SER A 77 6.21 -3.04 1.04
C SER A 77 6.87 -1.95 1.87
N MET A 78 7.73 -2.34 2.81
CA MET A 78 8.50 -1.42 3.63
C MET A 78 9.76 -0.99 2.87
N TYR A 79 9.87 0.30 2.59
CA TYR A 79 11.03 0.85 1.88
C TYR A 79 12.23 1.04 2.84
N ARG A 80 13.40 0.48 2.45
CA ARG A 80 14.65 0.34 3.23
C ARG A 80 15.21 1.60 3.90
N THR A 81 14.76 2.80 3.52
CA THR A 81 15.30 4.07 4.05
C THR A 81 14.24 4.97 4.67
N VAL A 82 12.98 4.84 4.25
CA VAL A 82 11.90 5.76 4.67
C VAL A 82 10.87 5.11 5.58
N MET A 83 10.92 3.78 5.72
CA MET A 83 9.98 3.01 6.51
C MET A 83 10.59 1.93 7.39
N TYR A 84 11.79 1.44 7.05
CA TYR A 84 12.51 0.46 7.83
C TYR A 84 13.90 0.99 8.12
N ASN A 85 14.33 0.88 9.37
CA ASN A 85 15.68 1.23 9.79
C ASN A 85 16.17 0.19 10.78
N GLN A 86 17.19 -0.58 10.42
CA GLN A 86 17.73 -1.57 11.33
C GLN A 86 18.68 -0.91 12.33
N THR A 87 18.33 -0.95 13.61
CA THR A 87 19.07 -0.27 14.68
C THR A 87 20.04 -1.20 15.41
N GLY A 88 19.93 -2.51 15.23
CA GLY A 88 20.86 -3.52 15.72
C GLY A 88 20.54 -4.91 15.16
N ASP A 89 21.23 -5.94 15.66
CA ASP A 89 21.13 -7.31 15.13
C ASP A 89 19.71 -7.89 15.22
N TYR A 90 18.99 -7.55 16.29
CA TYR A 90 17.63 -8.03 16.57
C TYR A 90 16.65 -6.90 16.86
N THR A 91 16.98 -5.65 16.49
CA THR A 91 16.10 -4.50 16.68
C THR A 91 16.03 -3.69 15.41
N ALA A 92 14.83 -3.21 15.10
CA ALA A 92 14.60 -2.29 14.01
C ALA A 92 13.57 -1.26 14.41
N GLN A 93 13.57 -0.13 13.71
CA GLN A 93 12.48 0.80 13.70
C GLN A 93 11.67 0.62 12.42
N ILE A 94 10.34 0.68 12.58
CA ILE A 94 9.41 0.72 11.47
C ILE A 94 8.56 1.99 11.56
N LYS A 95 8.31 2.61 10.40
CA LYS A 95 7.43 3.77 10.31
C LYS A 95 6.00 3.32 10.14
N VAL A 96 5.13 3.71 11.07
CA VAL A 96 3.72 3.32 11.11
C VAL A 96 2.83 4.54 11.28
N TYR A 97 1.58 4.42 10.83
CA TYR A 97 0.57 5.44 11.10
C TYR A 97 -0.03 5.21 12.48
N ILE A 98 0.29 6.09 13.43
CA ILE A 98 -0.17 6.04 14.81
C ILE A 98 -0.43 7.46 15.29
N ARG A 99 -1.43 7.67 16.17
CA ARG A 99 -1.75 9.00 16.73
C ARG A 99 -1.93 10.10 15.66
N ASN A 100 -2.52 9.73 14.52
CA ASN A 100 -2.78 10.64 13.40
C ASN A 100 -1.52 11.24 12.74
N THR A 101 -0.38 10.57 12.88
CA THR A 101 0.90 10.94 12.28
C THR A 101 1.68 9.68 11.85
N TRP A 102 2.76 9.88 11.10
CA TRP A 102 3.65 8.81 10.66
C TRP A 102 4.92 8.78 11.50
N ASP A 103 4.90 7.97 12.55
CA ASP A 103 5.98 7.89 13.54
C ASP A 103 6.80 6.62 13.38
N TRP A 104 8.05 6.67 13.85
CA TRP A 104 8.88 5.48 14.01
C TRP A 104 8.56 4.80 15.33
N ILE A 105 8.35 3.49 15.29
CA ILE A 105 8.29 2.64 16.48
C ILE A 105 9.44 1.65 16.44
N THR A 106 10.03 1.38 17.60
CA THR A 106 11.04 0.33 17.75
C THR A 106 10.36 -1.02 17.95
N ILE A 107 10.79 -2.00 17.18
CA ILE A 107 10.35 -3.39 17.25
C ILE A 107 11.53 -4.31 17.52
N ASN A 108 11.23 -5.42 18.20
CA ASN A 108 12.17 -6.52 18.34
C ASN A 108 11.96 -7.49 17.18
N LEU A 109 13.06 -7.84 16.51
CA LEU A 109 13.09 -8.86 15.48
C LEU A 109 13.34 -10.22 16.13
N LYS A 110 12.72 -11.26 15.58
CA LYS A 110 12.89 -12.60 16.12
C LYS A 110 14.31 -13.08 15.80
N LYS A 111 15.05 -13.48 16.85
CA LYS A 111 16.43 -13.95 16.72
C LYS A 111 16.60 -15.04 15.66
N SER A 112 15.71 -16.06 15.68
CA SER A 112 15.76 -17.16 14.70
C SER A 112 15.70 -16.68 13.25
N ASP A 113 14.91 -15.65 12.98
CA ASP A 113 14.65 -15.17 11.63
C ASP A 113 15.84 -14.33 11.15
N MET A 114 16.39 -13.50 12.05
CA MET A 114 17.60 -12.72 11.78
C MET A 114 18.83 -13.60 11.59
N ASP A 115 19.04 -14.59 12.47
CA ASP A 115 20.14 -15.56 12.37
C ASP A 115 20.08 -16.31 11.02
N TYR A 116 18.88 -16.66 10.55
CA TYR A 116 18.69 -17.26 9.24
C TYR A 116 19.07 -16.31 8.10
N ILE A 117 18.59 -15.06 8.14
CA ILE A 117 18.91 -14.04 7.13
C ILE A 117 20.42 -13.81 7.06
N TYR A 118 21.08 -13.63 8.20
CA TYR A 118 22.53 -13.40 8.27
C TYR A 118 23.36 -14.59 7.80
N ARG A 119 22.85 -15.81 7.93
CA ARG A 119 23.58 -17.02 7.54
C ARG A 119 23.46 -17.35 6.05
N TYR A 120 22.34 -16.99 5.43
CA TYR A 120 21.99 -17.51 4.09
C TYR A 120 21.64 -16.45 3.04
N LEU A 121 21.33 -15.21 3.44
CA LEU A 121 20.81 -14.18 2.53
C LEU A 121 21.67 -12.91 2.50
N LEU A 122 22.64 -12.76 3.41
CA LEU A 122 23.63 -11.67 3.48
C LEU A 122 25.03 -12.27 3.45
#